data_AF-A0A969MJ19-F1
#
_entry.id   AF-A0A969MJ19-F1
#
_cell.length_a   1.000
_cell.length_b   1.000
_cell.length_c   1.000
_cell.angle_alpha   90.00
_cell.angle_beta   90.00
_cell.angle_gamma   90.00
#
_symmetry.space_group_name_H-M   'P 1'
#
loop_
_entity.id
_entity.type
_entity.pdbx_description
1 polymer ?
#
loop_
_entity_poly.entity_id
_entity_poly.type
_entity_poly.pdbx_seq_one_letter_code
_entity_poly.pdbx_strand_id
1 'polypeptide(L)'
;MAEYTFATFRNASDLKFTDISSELIRVYQYPGGEEIVITGPIALNTSKSGGHRVFDTEGTCHYITPGWRQISWKVKEGQPHFVK
;
A
#
# COMPACT_ATOMS: atom_id res chain seq x y z
N MET A 1 3.54 -19.47 -6.89
CA MET A 1 3.38 -19.30 -5.43
C MET A 1 1.97 -18.78 -5.19
N ALA A 2 1.34 -19.08 -4.06
CA ALA A 2 0.00 -18.54 -3.78
C ALA A 2 0.11 -17.05 -3.44
N GLU A 3 -0.62 -16.19 -4.14
CA GLU A 3 -0.67 -14.75 -3.86
C GLU A 3 -1.63 -14.47 -2.71
N TYR A 4 -1.24 -13.58 -1.80
CA TYR A 4 -2.13 -13.10 -0.75
C TYR A 4 -3.25 -12.23 -1.36
N THR A 5 -4.37 -12.12 -0.64
CA THR A 5 -5.47 -11.22 -0.96
C THR A 5 -5.93 -10.49 0.29
N PHE A 6 -6.77 -9.47 0.16
CA PHE A 6 -7.30 -8.77 1.34
C PHE A 6 -8.11 -9.72 2.25
N ALA A 7 -8.75 -10.74 1.66
CA ALA A 7 -9.50 -11.75 2.41
C ALA A 7 -8.59 -12.69 3.23
N THR A 8 -7.34 -12.91 2.79
CA THR A 8 -6.36 -13.75 3.51
C THR A 8 -5.42 -12.96 4.41
N PHE A 9 -5.45 -11.62 4.34
CA PHE A 9 -4.70 -10.73 5.22
C PHE A 9 -5.06 -10.97 6.71
N ARG A 10 -4.03 -11.16 7.54
CA ARG A 10 -4.18 -11.40 8.99
C ARG A 10 -3.62 -10.21 9.77
N ASN A 11 -4.50 -9.46 10.40
CA ASN A 11 -4.15 -8.34 11.26
C ASN A 11 -4.38 -8.71 12.73
N ALA A 12 -3.30 -8.74 13.52
CA ALA A 12 -3.34 -8.97 14.97
C ALA A 12 -3.16 -7.67 15.78
N SER A 13 -3.27 -6.51 15.14
CA SER A 13 -3.22 -5.19 15.78
C SER A 13 -4.58 -4.51 15.77
N ASP A 14 -4.72 -3.43 16.55
CA ASP A 14 -5.93 -2.59 16.57
C ASP A 14 -6.03 -1.62 15.38
N LEU A 15 -5.08 -1.67 14.44
CA LEU A 15 -5.06 -0.79 13.29
C LEU A 15 -6.15 -1.17 12.29
N LYS A 16 -6.76 -0.17 11.66
CA LYS A 16 -7.72 -0.37 10.58
C LYS A 16 -6.99 -0.30 9.24
N PHE A 17 -7.17 -1.34 8.42
CA PHE A 17 -6.64 -1.40 7.08
C PHE A 17 -7.76 -1.26 6.05
N THR A 18 -7.50 -0.48 5.01
CA THR A 18 -8.33 -0.34 3.82
C THR A 18 -7.85 -1.31 2.75
N ASP A 19 -8.79 -1.95 2.07
CA ASP A 19 -8.52 -2.74 0.86
C ASP A 19 -8.17 -1.80 -0.31
N ILE A 20 -6.95 -1.96 -0.80
CA ILE A 20 -6.37 -1.22 -1.93
C ILE A 20 -5.97 -2.16 -3.06
N SER A 21 -6.46 -3.41 -3.06
CA SER A 21 -6.07 -4.44 -4.02
C SER A 21 -6.48 -4.13 -5.48
N SER A 22 -7.21 -3.04 -5.72
CA SER A 22 -7.41 -2.44 -7.04
C SER A 22 -6.11 -1.88 -7.64
N GLU A 23 -5.12 -1.55 -6.81
CA GLU A 23 -3.83 -1.02 -7.24
C GLU A 23 -2.95 -2.12 -7.85
N LEU A 24 -2.30 -1.78 -8.97
CA LEU A 24 -1.24 -2.58 -9.58
C LEU A 24 0.11 -2.26 -8.93
N ILE A 25 0.34 -0.99 -8.64
CA ILE A 25 1.61 -0.46 -8.13
C ILE A 25 1.35 0.83 -7.35
N ARG A 26 2.10 1.03 -6.27
CA ARG A 26 2.16 2.27 -5.51
C ARG A 26 3.60 2.75 -5.40
N VAL A 27 3.81 4.05 -5.59
CA VAL A 27 5.12 4.70 -5.57
C VAL A 27 5.12 5.84 -4.57
N TYR A 28 6.14 5.89 -3.73
CA TYR A 28 6.44 6.98 -2.80
C TYR A 28 7.71 7.68 -3.28
N GLN A 29 7.63 8.99 -3.53
CA GLN A 29 8.75 9.78 -4.02
C GLN A 29 9.25 10.72 -2.92
N TYR A 30 10.53 10.62 -2.56
CA TYR A 30 11.16 11.48 -1.56
C TYR A 30 11.82 12.72 -2.19
N PRO A 31 12.05 13.79 -1.40
CA PRO A 31 12.65 15.03 -1.91
C PRO A 31 14.03 14.86 -2.55
N GLY A 32 14.79 13.83 -2.16
CA GLY A 32 16.11 13.51 -2.73
C GLY A 32 16.06 12.76 -4.07
N GLY A 33 14.86 12.40 -4.54
CA GLY A 33 14.65 11.62 -5.76
C GLY A 33 14.62 10.12 -5.52
N GLU A 34 14.77 9.65 -4.29
CA GLU A 34 14.58 8.25 -3.95
C GLU A 34 13.11 7.86 -4.10
N GLU A 35 12.88 6.67 -4.64
CA GLU A 35 11.55 6.09 -4.79
C GLU A 35 11.43 4.77 -4.05
N ILE A 36 10.30 4.57 -3.39
CA ILE A 36 9.89 3.26 -2.90
C ILE A 36 8.72 2.79 -3.74
N VAL A 37 8.91 1.65 -4.41
CA VAL A 37 7.95 1.04 -5.31
C VAL A 37 7.41 -0.23 -4.69
N ILE A 38 6.08 -0.33 -4.58
CA ILE A 38 5.39 -1.52 -4.07
C ILE A 38 4.47 -2.05 -5.17
N THR A 39 4.72 -3.28 -5.60
CA THR A 39 3.90 -3.98 -6.60
C THR A 39 2.83 -4.83 -5.92
N GLY A 40 1.62 -4.86 -6.51
CA GLY A 40 0.50 -5.62 -5.97
C GLY A 40 0.14 -5.27 -4.52
N PRO A 41 -0.02 -4.00 -4.13
CA PRO A 41 -0.39 -3.67 -2.77
C PRO A 41 -1.85 -4.05 -2.49
N ILE A 42 -2.13 -4.60 -1.31
CA ILE A 42 -3.41 -5.20 -0.93
C ILE A 42 -4.10 -4.43 0.19
N ALA A 43 -3.35 -4.12 1.24
CA ALA A 43 -3.91 -3.48 2.43
C ALA A 43 -3.10 -2.24 2.78
N LEU A 44 -3.77 -1.14 3.10
CA LEU A 44 -3.16 0.10 3.58
C LEU A 44 -3.70 0.49 4.95
N ASN A 45 -2.81 0.79 5.87
CA ASN A 45 -3.12 1.61 7.04
C ASN A 45 -2.30 2.91 6.98
N THR A 46 -2.93 4.04 7.26
CA THR A 46 -2.27 5.33 7.44
C THR A 46 -2.25 5.70 8.92
N SER A 47 -1.11 6.15 9.43
CA SER A 47 -0.99 6.65 10.80
C SER A 47 -1.36 8.13 10.88
N LYS A 48 -1.72 8.61 12.08
CA LYS A 48 -1.95 10.05 12.33
C LYS A 48 -0.71 10.91 12.06
N SER A 49 0.49 10.33 12.18
CA SER A 49 1.77 10.98 11.89
C SER A 49 2.14 10.96 10.41
N GLY A 50 1.27 10.43 9.55
CA GLY A 50 1.48 10.36 8.10
C GLY A 50 2.29 9.17 7.62
N GLY A 51 2.64 8.19 8.46
CA GLY A 51 3.31 6.95 8.03
C GLY A 51 2.33 5.97 7.38
N HIS A 52 2.78 5.19 6.39
CA HIS A 52 1.95 4.21 5.69
C HIS A 52 2.44 2.80 5.99
N ARG A 53 1.51 1.89 6.30
CA ARG A 53 1.76 0.44 6.33
C ARG A 53 1.07 -0.19 5.13
N VAL A 54 1.83 -0.88 4.29
CA VAL A 54 1.32 -1.52 3.09
C VAL A 54 1.65 -2.99 3.13
N PHE A 55 0.66 -3.85 2.91
CA PHE A 55 0.85 -5.29 2.74
C PHE A 55 0.65 -5.64 1.26
N ASP A 56 1.51 -6.47 0.67
CA ASP A 56 1.45 -6.83 -0.74
C ASP A 56 1.11 -8.30 -1.01
N THR A 57 0.93 -8.65 -2.28
CA THR A 57 0.59 -10.00 -2.77
C THR A 57 1.65 -11.05 -2.48
N GLU A 58 2.89 -10.66 -2.24
CA GLU A 58 3.98 -11.58 -1.91
C GLU A 58 4.03 -11.88 -0.40
N GLY A 59 3.24 -11.18 0.40
CA GLY A 59 3.20 -11.31 1.84
C GLY A 59 4.20 -10.40 2.56
N THR A 60 4.73 -9.38 1.88
CA THR A 60 5.67 -8.43 2.46
C THR A 60 4.92 -7.30 3.16
N CYS A 61 5.36 -6.97 4.37
CA CYS A 61 4.87 -5.83 5.15
C CYS A 61 5.83 -4.65 5.01
N HIS A 62 5.39 -3.59 4.34
CA HIS A 62 6.14 -2.35 4.17
C HIS A 62 5.72 -1.31 5.20
N TYR A 63 6.69 -0.70 5.89
CA TYR A 63 6.45 0.50 6.69
C TYR A 63 7.17 1.69 6.05
N ILE A 64 6.38 2.59 5.46
CA ILE A 64 6.89 3.77 4.79
C ILE A 64 6.83 4.93 5.78
N THR A 65 7.99 5.49 6.11
CA THR A 65 8.13 6.62 7.03
C THR A 65 7.76 7.94 6.35
N PRO A 66 7.08 8.86 7.06
CA PRO A 66 6.68 10.14 6.48
C PRO A 66 7.89 10.93 5.94
N GLY A 67 7.64 11.84 5.01
CA GLY A 67 8.68 12.66 4.37
C GLY A 67 8.72 12.56 2.85
N TRP A 68 7.92 11.68 2.24
CA TRP A 68 7.70 11.68 0.79
C TRP A 68 7.03 12.99 0.36
N ARG A 69 7.42 13.48 -0.82
CA ARG A 69 6.83 14.63 -1.50
C ARG A 69 5.53 14.26 -2.22
N GLN A 70 5.49 13.06 -2.79
CA GLN A 70 4.37 12.59 -3.60
C GLN A 70 4.14 11.10 -3.36
N ILE A 71 2.86 10.72 -3.38
CA ILE A 71 2.44 9.32 -3.52
C ILE A 71 1.67 9.24 -4.84
N SER A 72 1.96 8.24 -5.64
CA SER A 72 1.22 7.90 -6.85
C SER A 72 0.91 6.41 -6.87
N TRP A 73 -0.14 6.03 -7.59
CA TRP A 73 -0.47 4.63 -7.81
C TRP A 73 -1.11 4.48 -9.18
N LYS A 74 -0.97 3.29 -9.75
CA LYS A 74 -1.67 2.87 -10.95
C LYS A 74 -2.61 1.74 -10.57
N VAL A 75 -3.85 1.81 -11.05
CA VAL A 75 -4.86 0.79 -10.80
C VAL A 75 -4.93 -0.22 -11.93
N LYS A 76 -5.47 -1.40 -11.63
CA LYS A 76 -5.79 -2.43 -12.60
C LYS A 76 -6.94 -1.93 -13.50
N GLU A 77 -6.98 -2.42 -14.74
CA GLU A 77 -8.01 -2.05 -15.71
C GLU A 77 -9.42 -2.32 -15.16
N GLY A 78 -10.33 -1.35 -15.31
CA GLY A 78 -11.71 -1.45 -14.84
C GLY A 78 -11.89 -1.39 -13.31
N GLN A 79 -10.83 -1.20 -12.52
CA GLN A 79 -10.92 -1.10 -11.06
C GLN A 79 -11.05 0.37 -10.57
N PRO A 80 -11.54 0.60 -9.34
CA PRO A 80 -11.64 1.94 -8.78
C PRO A 80 -10.27 2.63 -8.64
N HIS A 81 -10.19 3.88 -9.12
CA HIS A 81 -8.99 4.73 -9.04
C HIS A 81 -8.67 5.21 -7.62
N PHE A 82 -9.69 5.35 -6.77
CA PHE A 82 -9.57 5.82 -5.38
C PHE A 82 -10.45 4.94 -4.49
N VAL A 83 -9.90 4.51 -3.34
CA VAL A 83 -10.60 3.70 -2.33
C VAL A 83 -10.63 4.46 -0.99
N LYS A 84 -11.55 4.08 -0.09
CA LYS A 84 -11.89 4.82 1.13
C LYS A 84 -11.20 4.32 2.39
#